data_AF-A0AAD1MSC7-F1
#
_entry.id   AF-A0AAD1MSC7-F1
#
_cell.length_a   1.000
_cell.length_b   1.000
_cell.length_c   1.000
_cell.angle_alpha   90.00
_cell.angle_beta   90.00
_cell.angle_gamma   90.00
#
_symmetry.space_group_name_H-M   'P 1'
#
loop_
_entity.id
_entity.type
_entity.pdbx_description
1 polymer ?
#
loop_
_entity_poly.entity_id
_entity_poly.type
_entity_poly.pdbx_seq_one_letter_code
_entity_poly.pdbx_strand_id
1 'polypeptide(L)'
;MSVDESGVFDGDAELDVAGTRCPVRVRLAGHLNPIDGRYHWQGLAYGAPDELQAGKPAHLWIGKRSSPVRLVERIPSGQLMVSGVGEPPYDLSPV
;
A
#
# COMPACT_ATOMS: atom_id res chain seq x y z
N MET A 1 -2.49 -10.62 11.14
CA MET A 1 -2.80 -9.28 10.59
C MET A 1 -3.26 -8.45 11.74
N SER A 2 -2.47 -7.45 12.15
CA SER A 2 -2.85 -6.55 13.23
C SER A 2 -2.49 -5.14 12.76
N VAL A 3 -3.46 -4.22 12.84
CA VAL A 3 -3.15 -2.80 12.89
C VAL A 3 -2.61 -2.58 14.30
N ASP A 4 -1.39 -2.07 14.44
CA ASP A 4 -0.85 -1.77 15.77
C ASP A 4 -1.44 -0.44 16.28
N GLU A 5 -1.31 -0.15 17.59
CA GLU A 5 -1.90 1.05 18.25
C GLU A 5 -1.51 2.39 17.58
N SER A 6 -0.51 2.40 16.70
CA SER A 6 -0.12 3.57 15.91
C SER A 6 -0.94 3.81 14.64
N GLY A 7 -1.95 2.98 14.35
CA GLY A 7 -2.77 3.09 13.13
C GLY A 7 -2.03 2.64 11.86
N VAL A 8 -0.99 1.81 12.04
CA VAL A 8 -0.18 1.25 10.96
C VAL A 8 -0.62 -0.19 10.72
N PHE A 9 -0.97 -0.49 9.48
CA PHE A 9 -1.21 -1.85 9.02
C PHE A 9 0.12 -2.52 8.65
N ASP A 10 0.39 -3.70 9.20
CA ASP A 10 1.49 -4.57 8.77
C ASP A 10 0.96 -5.98 8.45
N GLY A 11 1.16 -6.43 7.21
CA GLY A 11 0.69 -7.75 6.79
C GLY A 11 1.00 -8.12 5.34
N ASP A 12 0.66 -9.35 5.00
CA ASP A 12 0.82 -9.88 3.64
C ASP A 12 -0.21 -9.27 2.68
N ALA A 13 0.23 -9.05 1.46
CA ALA A 13 -0.55 -8.46 0.37
C ALA A 13 -0.09 -9.00 -0.99
N GLU A 14 -0.87 -8.70 -2.03
CA GLU A 14 -0.46 -8.93 -3.41
C GLU A 14 -0.47 -7.61 -4.18
N LEU A 15 0.63 -7.27 -4.84
CA LEU A 15 0.68 -6.18 -5.80
C LEU A 15 0.34 -6.70 -7.19
N ASP A 16 -0.75 -6.21 -7.76
CA ASP A 16 -1.15 -6.48 -9.14
C ASP A 16 -0.70 -5.33 -10.04
N VAL A 17 0.25 -5.62 -10.93
CA VAL A 17 0.78 -4.66 -11.90
C VAL A 17 0.56 -5.21 -13.30
N ALA A 18 -0.32 -4.54 -14.06
CA ALA A 18 -0.68 -4.94 -15.42
C ALA A 18 -1.16 -6.41 -15.54
N GLY A 19 -1.84 -6.94 -14.52
CA GLY A 19 -2.37 -8.31 -14.49
C GLY A 19 -1.42 -9.34 -13.87
N THR A 20 -0.20 -8.94 -13.51
CA THR A 20 0.76 -9.81 -12.81
C THR A 20 0.66 -9.56 -11.31
N ARG A 21 0.25 -10.58 -10.54
CA ARG A 21 0.22 -10.54 -9.07
C ARG A 21 1.53 -10.99 -8.46
N CYS A 22 2.09 -10.15 -7.61
CA CYS A 22 3.33 -10.41 -6.89
C CYS A 22 3.06 -10.40 -5.38
N PRO A 23 3.34 -11.49 -4.66
CA PRO A 23 3.20 -11.50 -3.21
C PRO A 23 4.22 -10.56 -2.57
N VAL A 24 3.77 -9.74 -1.63
CA VAL A 24 4.58 -8.79 -0.88
C VAL A 24 4.12 -8.75 0.56
N ARG A 25 4.98 -8.27 1.46
CA ARG A 25 4.54 -7.79 2.78
C ARG A 25 4.44 -6.28 2.71
N VAL A 26 3.44 -5.66 3.32
CA VAL A 26 3.28 -4.21 3.33
C VAL A 26 3.23 -3.67 4.75
N ARG A 27 3.77 -2.47 4.93
CA ARG A 27 3.56 -1.65 6.12
C ARG A 27 3.00 -0.31 5.69
N LEU A 28 1.75 -0.04 6.02
CA LEU A 28 0.95 1.08 5.50
C LEU A 28 0.35 1.91 6.63
N ALA A 29 0.31 3.23 6.44
CA ALA A 29 -0.33 4.16 7.34
C ALA A 29 -1.11 5.20 6.54
N GLY A 30 -2.12 5.81 7.13
CA GLY A 30 -2.88 6.85 6.47
C GLY A 30 -3.44 7.92 7.39
N HIS A 31 -3.90 9.00 6.79
CA HIS A 31 -4.49 10.14 7.45
C HIS A 31 -5.52 10.82 6.55
N LEU A 32 -6.48 11.55 7.14
CA LEU A 32 -7.37 12.41 6.39
C LEU A 32 -6.61 13.66 5.95
N ASN A 33 -6.58 13.92 4.64
CA ASN A 33 -5.97 15.12 4.10
C ASN A 33 -6.99 16.28 4.16
N PRO A 34 -6.69 17.37 4.89
CA PRO A 34 -7.65 18.47 5.07
C PRO A 34 -7.87 19.30 3.81
N ILE A 35 -6.99 19.21 2.82
CA ILE A 35 -7.07 20.00 1.59
C ILE A 35 -8.16 19.47 0.67
N ASP A 36 -8.24 18.14 0.51
CA ASP A 36 -9.19 17.50 -0.39
C ASP A 36 -10.27 16.67 0.33
N GLY A 37 -10.17 16.53 1.65
CA GLY A 37 -11.12 15.77 2.48
C GLY A 37 -11.06 14.26 2.24
N ARG A 38 -10.00 13.74 1.61
CA ARG A 38 -9.85 12.32 1.30
C ARG A 38 -8.87 11.66 2.26
N TYR A 39 -9.03 10.37 2.47
CA TYR A 39 -8.06 9.59 3.23
C TYR A 39 -6.86 9.27 2.33
N HIS A 40 -5.66 9.74 2.69
CA HIS A 40 -4.42 9.47 1.98
C HIS A 40 -3.64 8.45 2.79
N TRP A 41 -3.19 7.39 2.13
CA TRP A 41 -2.43 6.34 2.78
C TRP A 41 -1.24 5.94 1.93
N GLN A 42 -0.16 5.56 2.59
CA GLN A 42 1.10 5.22 1.95
C GLN A 42 1.91 4.27 2.82
N GLY A 43 2.95 3.70 2.22
CA GLY A 43 3.90 2.90 2.96
C GLY A 43 4.84 2.13 2.07
N LEU A 44 5.40 1.06 2.61
CA LEU A 44 6.44 0.26 1.97
C LEU A 44 5.92 -1.15 1.66
N ALA A 45 6.23 -1.63 0.46
CA ALA A 45 6.09 -3.00 0.03
C ALA A 45 7.47 -3.69 0.02
N TYR A 46 7.57 -4.74 0.82
CA TYR A 46 8.74 -5.58 1.00
C TYR A 46 8.65 -6.80 0.11
N GLY A 47 9.77 -7.18 -0.53
CA GLY A 47 9.82 -8.32 -1.46
C GLY A 47 9.21 -8.03 -2.84
N ALA A 48 8.88 -6.78 -3.13
CA ALA A 48 8.41 -6.38 -4.46
C ALA A 48 9.52 -6.63 -5.51
N PRO A 49 9.22 -7.27 -6.65
CA PRO A 49 10.21 -7.52 -7.70
C PRO A 49 10.91 -6.23 -8.18
N ASP A 50 12.22 -6.28 -8.42
CA ASP A 50 13.01 -5.11 -8.84
C ASP A 50 12.58 -4.53 -10.19
N GLU A 51 11.90 -5.35 -11.01
CA GLU A 51 11.33 -4.97 -12.30
C GLU A 51 10.15 -3.99 -12.18
N LEU A 52 9.54 -3.88 -10.98
CA LEU A 52 8.45 -2.94 -10.73
C LEU A 52 8.98 -1.51 -10.68
N GLN A 53 8.63 -0.76 -11.73
CA GLN A 53 9.05 0.63 -11.91
C GLN A 53 8.10 1.61 -11.19
N ALA A 54 8.71 2.63 -10.60
CA ALA A 54 8.04 3.83 -10.12
C ALA A 54 7.18 4.51 -11.19
N GLY A 55 6.17 5.27 -10.75
CA GLY A 55 5.26 6.04 -11.60
C GLY A 55 4.10 5.22 -12.19
N LYS A 56 4.18 3.88 -12.18
CA LYS A 56 3.12 3.01 -12.72
C LYS A 56 1.93 2.89 -11.76
N PRO A 57 0.69 2.82 -12.27
CA PRO A 57 -0.46 2.42 -11.49
C PRO A 57 -0.42 0.91 -11.20
N ALA A 58 -0.94 0.52 -10.05
CA ALA A 58 -1.08 -0.86 -9.62
C ALA A 58 -2.35 -1.02 -8.77
N HIS A 59 -2.73 -2.26 -8.47
CA HIS A 59 -3.72 -2.54 -7.42
C HIS A 59 -3.04 -3.27 -6.28
N LEU A 60 -3.33 -2.83 -5.06
CA LEU A 60 -2.90 -3.55 -3.86
C LEU A 60 -4.06 -4.37 -3.32
N TRP A 61 -3.84 -5.67 -3.18
CA TRP A 61 -4.80 -6.63 -2.65
C TRP A 61 -4.40 -7.06 -1.24
N ILE A 62 -5.36 -7.02 -0.31
CA ILE A 62 -5.20 -7.56 1.05
C ILE A 62 -6.41 -8.47 1.30
N GLY A 63 -6.17 -9.77 1.32
CA GLY A 63 -7.24 -10.77 1.35
C GLY A 63 -8.17 -10.62 0.14
N LYS A 64 -9.43 -10.26 0.38
CA LYS A 64 -10.46 -10.09 -0.68
C LYS A 64 -10.69 -8.63 -1.10
N ARG A 65 -10.04 -7.67 -0.43
CA ARG A 65 -10.18 -6.24 -0.70
C ARG A 65 -9.03 -5.77 -1.57
N SER A 66 -9.32 -4.81 -2.45
CA SER A 66 -8.32 -4.20 -3.32
C SER A 66 -8.54 -2.71 -3.43
N SER A 67 -7.46 -1.96 -3.50
CA SER A 67 -7.50 -0.52 -3.79
C SER A 67 -6.45 -0.14 -4.83
N PRO A 68 -6.74 0.85 -5.69
CA PRO A 68 -5.75 1.36 -6.62
C PRO A 68 -4.62 2.06 -5.86
N VAL A 69 -3.39 1.82 -6.30
CA VAL A 69 -2.19 2.43 -5.74
C VAL A 69 -1.28 2.96 -6.84
N ARG A 70 -0.42 3.89 -6.47
CA ARG A 70 0.69 4.35 -7.29
C ARG A 70 1.98 3.80 -6.73
N LEU A 71 2.83 3.27 -7.62
CA LEU A 71 4.21 2.95 -7.28
C LEU A 71 4.98 4.27 -7.25
N VAL A 72 5.48 4.69 -6.09
CA VAL A 72 6.07 6.02 -5.90
C VAL A 72 7.54 6.01 -6.26
N GLU A 73 8.33 5.22 -5.55
CA GLU A 73 9.76 5.05 -5.79
C GLU A 73 10.25 3.75 -5.16
N ARG A 74 11.39 3.23 -5.62
CA ARG A 74 12.12 2.19 -4.90
C ARG A 74 13.19 2.86 -4.05
N ILE A 75 13.08 2.72 -2.73
CA ILE A 75 14.01 3.36 -1.81
C ILE A 75 15.37 2.63 -1.82
N PRO A 76 16.46 3.27 -1.37
CA PRO A 76 17.81 2.69 -1.45
C PRO A 76 17.97 1.32 -0.76
N SER A 77 17.17 1.03 0.26
CA SER A 77 17.14 -0.26 0.95
C SER A 77 16.36 -1.36 0.20
N GLY A 78 15.82 -1.06 -0.99
CA GLY A 78 15.21 -2.02 -1.91
C GLY A 78 13.69 -2.15 -1.79
N GLN A 79 13.03 -1.54 -0.80
CA GLN A 79 11.57 -1.58 -0.70
C GLN A 79 10.92 -0.65 -1.73
N LEU A 80 9.73 -1.03 -2.17
CA LEU A 80 8.93 -0.20 -3.07
C LEU A 80 7.96 0.63 -2.26
N MET A 81 8.06 1.96 -2.35
CA MET A 81 7.08 2.86 -1.78
C MET A 81 5.81 2.87 -2.63
N VAL A 82 4.67 2.77 -1.95
CA VAL A 82 3.34 2.78 -2.57
C VAL A 82 2.44 3.80 -1.88
N SER A 83 1.54 4.41 -2.64
CA SER A 83 0.54 5.34 -2.09
C SER A 83 -0.84 5.11 -2.71
N GLY A 84 -1.87 5.41 -1.95
CA GLY A 84 -3.28 5.32 -2.36
C GLY A 84 -4.11 6.44 -1.75
N VAL A 85 -5.27 6.68 -2.34
CA VAL A 85 -6.22 7.70 -1.90
C VAL A 85 -7.62 7.11 -1.85
N GLY A 86 -8.36 7.39 -0.78
CA GLY A 86 -9.66 6.83 -0.49
C GLY A 86 -9.58 5.67 0.49
N GLU A 87 -10.52 4.74 0.37
CA GLU A 87 -10.62 3.58 1.25
C GLU A 87 -9.43 2.61 1.03
N PRO A 88 -8.61 2.34 2.06
CA PRO A 88 -7.54 1.37 1.95
C PRO A 88 -8.07 -0.07 1.95
N PRO A 89 -7.31 -1.04 1.42
CA PRO A 89 -7.73 -2.45 1.36
C PRO A 89 -7.61 -3.20 2.70
N TYR A 90 -7.26 -2.51 3.79
CA TYR A 90 -7.15 -3.04 5.15
C TYR A 90 -8.17 -2.37 6.07
N ASP A 91 -8.51 -3.03 7.19
CA ASP A 91 -9.38 -2.44 8.19
C ASP A 91 -8.69 -1.23 8.84
N LEU A 92 -9.35 -0.09 8.78
CA LEU A 92 -9.03 1.06 9.61
C LEU A 92 -9.62 0.76 11.00
N SER A 93 -8.97 -0.07 11.82
CA SER A 93 -9.46 -0.22 13.19
C SER A 93 -9.40 1.16 13.85
N PRO A 94 -10.52 1.72 14.33
CA PRO A 94 -10.45 2.92 15.13
C PRO A 94 -9.69 2.57 16.41
N VAL A 95 -8.70 3.39 16.74
CA VAL A 95 -8.12 3.47 18.09
C VAL A 95 -9.21 3.85 19.09
#